data_AF-A0A926TWW2-F1
#
_entry.id   AF-A0A926TWW2-F1
#
_cell.length_a   1.000
_cell.length_b   1.000
_cell.length_c   1.000
_cell.angle_alpha   90.00
_cell.angle_beta   90.00
_cell.angle_gamma   90.00
#
_symmetry.space_group_name_H-M   'P 1'
#
loop_
_entity.id
_entity.type
_entity.pdbx_description
1 polymer ?
#
loop_
_entity_poly.entity_id
_entity_poly.type
_entity_poly.pdbx_seq_one_letter_code
_entity_poly.pdbx_strand_id
1 'polypeptide(L)'
;MKIVWERSVYIGNAPVFCTICDRRSYPVKVHGQLLLAVIYDQQGVFQGEVCRSCVACGSEGIKARLQERISALQAKTIELQALAQTDIETPSLEEEFHVHRPYGNEMTG
;
A
#
# COMPACT_ATOMS: atom_id res chain seq x y z
N MET A 1 -20.85 -6.87 -7.86
CA MET A 1 -19.88 -5.83 -7.47
C MET A 1 -20.50 -4.48 -7.75
N LYS A 2 -20.45 -3.56 -6.78
CA LYS A 2 -21.02 -2.22 -6.88
C LYS A 2 -20.02 -1.22 -6.31
N ILE A 3 -19.86 -0.08 -6.97
CA ILE A 3 -19.11 1.06 -6.42
C ILE A 3 -20.11 2.16 -6.08
N VAL A 4 -20.03 2.70 -4.86
CA VAL A 4 -20.88 3.79 -4.36
C VAL A 4 -20.05 4.87 -3.68
N TRP A 5 -20.57 6.08 -3.63
CA TRP A 5 -19.99 7.16 -2.84
C TRP A 5 -20.62 7.15 -1.45
N GLU A 6 -19.79 6.95 -0.43
CA GLU A 6 -20.21 6.96 0.97
C GLU A 6 -19.53 8.07 1.75
N ARG A 7 -20.14 8.47 2.87
CA ARG A 7 -19.52 9.43 3.78
C ARG A 7 -18.23 8.83 4.35
N SER A 8 -17.15 9.59 4.26
CA SER A 8 -15.87 9.23 4.89
C SER A 8 -16.07 9.03 6.38
N VAL A 9 -15.66 7.86 6.87
CA VAL A 9 -15.60 7.52 8.31
C VAL A 9 -14.30 7.99 8.96
N TYR A 10 -13.32 8.39 8.16
CA TYR A 10 -12.03 8.88 8.63
C TYR A 10 -12.12 10.36 9.04
N ILE A 11 -11.38 10.72 10.10
CA ILE A 11 -11.34 12.09 10.62
C ILE A 11 -10.64 13.01 9.60
N GLY A 12 -11.31 14.10 9.24
CA GLY A 12 -10.79 15.09 8.31
C GLY A 12 -10.59 14.53 6.90
N ASN A 13 -9.63 15.09 6.16
CA ASN A 13 -9.31 14.70 4.79
C ASN A 13 -8.21 13.63 4.72
N ALA A 14 -8.28 12.62 5.60
CA ALA A 14 -7.27 11.56 5.66
C ALA A 14 -7.23 10.75 4.35
N PRO A 15 -6.04 10.46 3.79
CA PRO A 15 -5.94 9.63 2.60
C PRO A 15 -6.17 8.15 2.92
N VAL A 16 -6.73 7.44 1.94
CA VAL A 16 -6.87 5.97 1.91
C VAL A 16 -6.10 5.41 0.72
N PHE A 17 -5.82 4.11 0.73
CA PHE A 17 -5.23 3.43 -0.43
C PHE A 17 -6.31 2.82 -1.31
N CYS A 18 -6.20 3.03 -2.62
CA CYS A 18 -7.13 2.45 -3.58
C CYS A 18 -6.94 0.93 -3.66
N THR A 19 -7.99 0.16 -3.39
CA THR A 19 -7.96 -1.30 -3.52
C THR A 19 -7.65 -1.77 -4.96
N ILE A 20 -7.96 -0.95 -5.97
CA ILE A 20 -7.76 -1.32 -7.38
C ILE A 20 -6.33 -1.03 -7.86
N CYS A 21 -5.78 0.14 -7.55
CA CYS A 21 -4.48 0.57 -8.10
C CYS A 21 -3.41 0.91 -7.06
N ASP A 22 -3.69 0.68 -5.78
CA ASP A 22 -2.78 0.90 -4.65
C ASP A 22 -2.27 2.34 -4.44
N ARG A 23 -2.76 3.30 -5.25
CA ARG A 23 -2.42 4.71 -5.10
C ARG A 23 -3.22 5.35 -3.97
N ARG A 24 -2.61 6.32 -3.28
CA ARG A 24 -3.30 7.17 -2.31
C ARG A 24 -4.45 7.91 -2.98
N SER A 25 -5.58 7.96 -2.27
CA SER A 25 -6.79 8.66 -2.66
C SER A 25 -7.27 9.50 -1.50
N TYR A 26 -7.74 10.70 -1.79
CA TYR A 26 -8.34 11.59 -0.80
C TYR A 26 -9.87 11.58 -0.95
N PRO A 27 -10.60 11.74 0.17
CA PRO A 27 -12.03 12.02 0.11
C PRO A 27 -12.34 13.22 -0.78
N VAL A 28 -13.48 13.16 -1.47
CA VAL A 28 -14.00 14.27 -2.28
C VAL A 28 -14.96 15.08 -1.42
N LYS A 29 -14.79 16.40 -1.38
CA LYS A 29 -15.71 17.29 -0.65
C LYS A 29 -16.91 17.64 -1.53
N VAL A 30 -18.10 17.25 -1.11
CA VAL A 30 -19.38 17.51 -1.80
C VAL A 30 -20.38 18.06 -0.78
N HIS A 31 -20.92 19.25 -1.01
CA HIS A 31 -21.88 19.94 -0.12
C HIS A 31 -21.46 19.95 1.38
N GLY A 32 -20.17 20.17 1.64
CA GLY A 32 -19.62 20.20 3.00
C GLY A 32 -19.34 18.82 3.62
N GLN A 33 -19.69 17.73 2.94
CA GLN A 33 -19.41 16.36 3.35
C GLN A 33 -18.17 15.83 2.63
N LEU A 34 -17.39 14.98 3.30
CA LEU A 34 -16.28 14.25 2.69
C LEU A 34 -16.77 12.86 2.29
N LEU A 35 -16.59 12.50 1.02
CA LEU A 35 -17.06 11.24 0.44
C LEU A 35 -15.89 10.41 -0.07
N LEU A 36 -15.98 9.09 0.09
CA LEU A 36 -15.08 8.11 -0.52
C LEU A 36 -15.88 7.19 -1.42
N ALA A 37 -15.28 6.74 -2.53
CA ALA A 37 -15.86 5.67 -3.30
C ALA A 37 -15.50 4.33 -2.64
N VAL A 38 -16.48 3.48 -2.44
CA VAL A 38 -16.37 2.18 -1.77
C VAL A 38 -16.85 1.09 -2.71
N ILE A 39 -16.15 -0.04 -2.71
CA ILE A 39 -16.51 -1.22 -3.48
C ILE A 39 -17.15 -2.28 -2.58
N TYR A 40 -18.27 -2.84 -3.04
CA TYR A 40 -18.96 -3.97 -2.43
C TYR A 40 -18.99 -5.14 -3.41
N ASP A 41 -18.95 -6.37 -2.90
CA ASP A 41 -19.13 -7.58 -3.71
C ASP A 41 -20.60 -7.79 -4.12
N GLN A 42 -21.00 -9.01 -4.51
CA GLN A 42 -22.40 -9.30 -4.88
C GLN A 42 -23.29 -9.54 -3.64
N GLN A 43 -22.69 -9.91 -2.52
CA GLN A 43 -23.33 -10.19 -1.24
C GLN A 43 -23.48 -8.91 -0.40
N GLY A 44 -22.88 -7.80 -0.84
CA GLY A 44 -22.90 -6.53 -0.13
C GLY A 44 -21.80 -6.43 0.93
N VAL A 45 -20.78 -7.28 0.89
CA VAL A 45 -19.63 -7.17 1.80
C VAL A 45 -18.68 -6.11 1.27
N PHE A 46 -18.20 -5.27 2.20
CA PHE A 46 -17.21 -4.23 1.93
C PHE A 46 -15.89 -4.86 1.44
N GLN A 47 -15.38 -4.37 0.31
CA GLN A 47 -14.14 -4.85 -0.30
C GLN A 47 -13.03 -3.78 -0.31
N GLY A 48 -13.29 -2.56 0.16
CA GLY A 48 -12.31 -1.48 0.25
C GLY A 48 -12.69 -0.18 -0.45
N GLU A 49 -11.81 0.81 -0.37
CA GLU A 49 -11.97 2.12 -1.00
C GLU A 49 -11.38 2.16 -2.41
N VAL A 50 -11.94 3.04 -3.24
CA VAL A 50 -11.59 3.21 -4.66
C VAL A 50 -11.27 4.67 -4.96
N CYS A 51 -10.17 4.93 -5.67
CA CYS A 51 -9.84 6.30 -6.08
C CYS A 51 -10.72 6.79 -7.23
N ARG A 52 -10.92 8.11 -7.30
CA ARG A 52 -11.72 8.76 -8.37
C ARG A 52 -11.30 8.34 -9.77
N SER A 53 -9.99 8.17 -10.02
CA SER A 53 -9.50 7.70 -11.31
C SER A 53 -9.99 6.29 -11.65
N CYS A 54 -9.97 5.36 -10.70
CA CYS A 54 -10.48 4.00 -10.94
C CYS A 54 -12.00 3.99 -11.12
N VAL A 55 -12.75 4.82 -10.39
CA VAL A 55 -14.20 4.98 -10.60
C VAL A 55 -14.50 5.44 -12.04
N ALA A 56 -13.74 6.41 -12.55
CA ALA A 56 -13.98 7.00 -13.87
C ALA A 56 -13.63 6.08 -15.05
N CYS A 57 -12.79 5.05 -14.83
CA CYS A 57 -12.34 4.15 -15.90
C CYS A 57 -13.38 3.09 -16.32
N GLY A 58 -14.47 2.92 -15.56
CA GLY A 58 -15.46 1.87 -15.81
C GLY A 58 -14.92 0.46 -15.59
N SER A 59 -15.76 -0.54 -15.86
CA SER A 59 -15.46 -1.95 -15.58
C SER A 59 -14.21 -2.47 -16.30
N GLU A 60 -14.07 -2.16 -17.60
CA GLU A 60 -12.94 -2.63 -18.40
C GLU A 60 -11.62 -2.04 -17.93
N GLY A 61 -11.57 -0.73 -17.64
CA GLY A 61 -10.36 -0.11 -17.13
C GLY A 61 -10.01 -0.55 -15.71
N ILE A 62 -11.00 -0.86 -14.87
CA ILE A 62 -10.77 -1.49 -13.57
C ILE A 62 -10.16 -2.88 -13.74
N LYS A 63 -10.72 -3.71 -14.63
CA LYS A 63 -10.21 -5.06 -14.91
C LYS A 63 -8.76 -5.02 -15.40
N ALA A 64 -8.42 -4.11 -16.31
CA ALA A 64 -7.06 -3.93 -16.79
C ALA A 64 -6.08 -3.58 -15.65
N ARG A 65 -6.45 -2.63 -14.77
CA ARG A 65 -5.63 -2.22 -13.62
C ARG A 65 -5.45 -3.33 -12.59
N LEU A 66 -6.51 -4.10 -12.32
CA LEU A 66 -6.43 -5.27 -11.45
C LEU A 66 -5.48 -6.32 -12.04
N GLN A 67 -5.53 -6.54 -13.35
CA GLN A 67 -4.63 -7.47 -14.02
C GLN A 67 -3.17 -7.02 -13.93
N GLU A 68 -2.88 -5.73 -14.16
CA GLU A 68 -1.53 -5.17 -13.94
C GLU A 68 -1.07 -5.37 -12.49
N ARG A 69 -1.95 -5.09 -11.52
CA ARG A 69 -1.64 -5.26 -10.10
C ARG A 69 -1.36 -6.73 -9.75
N ILE A 70 -2.16 -7.66 -10.26
CA ILE A 70 -1.94 -9.11 -10.08
C ILE A 70 -0.56 -9.50 -10.62
N SER A 71 -0.23 -9.08 -11.84
CA SER A 71 1.07 -9.38 -12.45
C SER A 71 2.25 -8.81 -11.64
N ALA A 72 2.12 -7.57 -11.15
CA ALA A 72 3.14 -6.95 -10.30
C ALA A 72 3.30 -7.68 -8.95
N LEU A 73 2.20 -8.10 -8.33
CA LEU A 73 2.23 -8.87 -7.08
C LEU A 73 2.84 -10.25 -7.28
N GLN A 74 2.53 -10.94 -8.38
CA GLN A 74 3.14 -12.22 -8.71
C GLN A 74 4.66 -12.10 -8.88
N ALA A 75 5.13 -11.05 -9.57
CA ALA A 75 6.57 -10.79 -9.71
C ALA A 75 7.24 -10.57 -8.35
N LYS A 76 6.63 -9.78 -7.46
CA LYS A 76 7.13 -9.57 -6.09
C LYS A 76 7.15 -10.87 -5.28
N THR A 77 6.13 -11.72 -5.41
CA THR A 77 6.11 -13.02 -4.73
C THR A 77 7.28 -13.91 -5.18
N ILE A 78 7.60 -13.92 -6.47
CA ILE A 78 8.75 -14.67 -7.00
C ILE A 78 10.06 -14.14 -6.41
N GLU A 79 10.23 -12.81 -6.37
CA GLU A 79 11.39 -12.16 -5.76
C GLU A 79 11.54 -12.53 -4.27
N LEU A 80 10.45 -12.46 -3.50
CA LEU A 80 10.43 -12.83 -2.09
C LEU A 80 10.73 -14.32 -1.88
N GLN A 81 10.25 -15.20 -2.76
CA GLN A 81 10.57 -16.63 -2.72
C GLN A 81 12.05 -16.89 -2.99
N ALA A 82 12.67 -16.15 -3.92
CA ALA A 82 14.10 -16.26 -4.19
C ALA A 82 14.93 -15.80 -2.96
N LEU A 83 14.55 -14.69 -2.33
CA LEU A 83 15.20 -14.22 -1.09
C LEU A 83 15.03 -15.19 0.07
N ALA A 84 13.89 -15.87 0.18
CA ALA A 84 13.67 -16.86 1.23
C ALA A 84 14.51 -18.14 1.05
N GLN A 85 15.03 -18.39 -0.16
CA GLN A 85 15.93 -19.53 -0.44
C GLN A 85 17.40 -19.21 -0.19
N THR A 86 17.75 -17.93 -0.08
CA THR A 86 19.10 -17.52 0.32
C THR A 86 19.18 -17.49 1.83
N ASP A 87 20.25 -18.08 2.39
CA ASP A 87 20.56 -17.86 3.80
C ASP A 87 20.88 -16.37 3.99
N ILE A 88 20.02 -15.67 4.71
CA ILE A 88 20.26 -14.28 5.09
C ILE A 88 21.27 -14.32 6.24
N GLU A 89 22.54 -14.07 5.93
CA GLU A 89 23.57 -13.86 6.94
C GLU A 89 23.20 -12.59 7.72
N THR A 90 22.78 -12.77 8.97
CA THR A 90 22.66 -11.66 9.92
C THR A 90 24.05 -11.33 10.44
N PRO A 91 24.42 -10.05 10.57
CA PRO A 91 25.68 -9.69 11.20
C PRO A 91 25.75 -10.30 12.60
N SER A 92 26.94 -10.77 12.97
CA SER A 92 27.24 -11.18 14.34
C SER A 92 27.13 -9.99 15.31
N LEU A 93 26.93 -10.29 16.60
CA LEU A 93 26.94 -9.28 17.66
C LEU A 93 28.22 -8.44 17.61
N GLU A 94 29.37 -9.07 17.41
CA GLU A 94 30.67 -8.41 17.28
C GLU A 94 30.71 -7.42 16.11
N GLU A 95 30.18 -7.80 14.93
CA GLU A 95 30.11 -6.94 13.74
C GLU A 95 29.18 -5.73 13.95
N GLU A 96 28.07 -5.89 14.66
CA GLU A 96 27.19 -4.77 15.04
C GLU A 96 27.89 -3.77 15.96
N PHE A 97 28.69 -4.23 16.93
CA PHE A 97 29.43 -3.35 17.84
C PHE A 97 30.56 -2.56 17.15
N HIS A 98 31.15 -3.11 16.08
CA HIS A 98 32.19 -2.40 15.32
C HIS A 98 31.64 -1.20 14.52
N VAL A 99 30.38 -1.27 14.06
CA VAL A 99 29.72 -0.15 13.35
C VAL A 99 29.36 1.00 14.31
N HIS A 100 29.11 0.68 15.59
CA HIS A 100 28.68 1.66 16.59
C HIS A 100 29.78 2.21 17.51
N ARG A 101 31.06 1.91 17.28
CA ARG A 101 32.14 2.64 17.97
C ARG A 101 32.16 4.09 17.46
N PRO A 102 31.83 5.11 18.29
CA PRO A 102 32.30 6.44 18.00
C PRO A 102 33.83 6.37 18.05
N TYR A 103 34.51 6.93 17.05
CA TYR A 103 35.94 7.23 17.15
C TYR A 103 36.17 7.99 18.47
N GLY A 104 36.74 7.28 19.45
CA GLY A 104 36.90 7.76 20.81
C GLY A 104 38.21 7.26 21.37
N ASN A 105 39.17 8.19 21.39
CA ASN A 105 40.46 8.17 22.09
C ASN A 105 41.57 7.28 21.51
N GLU A 106 42.39 7.87 20.64
CA GLU A 106 43.83 7.76 20.81
C GLU A 106 44.28 8.88 21.77
N MET A 107 44.47 8.53 23.04
CA MET A 107 45.39 9.21 23.94
C MET A 107 46.79 8.66 23.67
N THR A 108 47.68 9.50 23.15
CA THR A 108 49.13 9.42 23.38
C THR A 108 49.53 10.82 23.87
N GLY A 109 50.14 11.01 25.04
CA GLY A 109 51.16 10.18 25.67
C GLY A 109 52.49 10.77 25.30
#